data_AF-A0A563U777-F1
#
_entry.id   AF-A0A563U777-F1
#
_cell.length_a   1.000
_cell.length_b   1.000
_cell.length_c   1.000
_cell.angle_alpha   90.00
_cell.angle_beta   90.00
_cell.angle_gamma   90.00
#
_symmetry.space_group_name_H-M   'P 1'
#
loop_
_entity.id
_entity.type
_entity.pdbx_description
1 polymer ?
#
loop_
_entity_poly.entity_id
_entity_poly.type
_entity_poly.pdbx_seq_one_letter_code
_entity_poly.pdbx_strand_id
1 'polypeptide(L)'
;MLFGIILLLAFVCGYLIPWWAACALAFIAAIIFGRTSKQAFWSGFGGLAIAWAALALLKSIPNNHLLATRVAQVFHLKYWWAMLAIAVLIGGIAGGFSALSGLLVRKVFEK
;
A
#
# COMPACT_ATOMS: atom_id res chain seq x y z
N MET A 1 -14.91 6.45 -1.73
CA MET A 1 -14.43 6.66 -3.12
C MET A 1 -12.92 6.61 -3.20
N LEU A 2 -12.16 7.55 -2.59
CA LEU A 2 -10.69 7.57 -2.66
C LEU A 2 -10.01 6.23 -2.29
N PHE A 3 -10.40 5.62 -1.16
CA PHE A 3 -9.88 4.32 -0.74
C PHE A 3 -9.99 3.24 -1.83
N GLY A 4 -11.17 3.09 -2.45
CA GLY A 4 -11.40 2.07 -3.48
C GLY A 4 -10.57 2.30 -4.74
N ILE A 5 -10.38 3.58 -5.12
CA ILE A 5 -9.52 3.96 -6.25
C ILE A 5 -8.07 3.58 -5.94
N ILE A 6 -7.55 3.97 -4.77
CA ILE A 6 -6.18 3.65 -4.37
C ILE A 6 -5.98 2.14 -4.28
N LEU A 7 -6.93 1.40 -3.70
CA LEU A 7 -6.86 -0.06 -3.58
C LEU A 7 -6.74 -0.73 -4.95
N LEU A 8 -7.61 -0.36 -5.90
CA LEU A 8 -7.60 -0.93 -7.25
C LEU A 8 -6.32 -0.57 -8.00
N LEU A 9 -5.91 0.70 -7.97
CA LEU A 9 -4.67 1.16 -8.60
C LEU A 9 -3.44 0.47 -8.00
N ALA A 10 -3.37 0.35 -6.68
CA ALA A 10 -2.26 -0.31 -6.00
C ALA A 10 -2.21 -1.81 -6.29
N PHE A 11 -3.35 -2.48 -6.38
CA PHE A 11 -3.41 -3.90 -6.72
C PHE A 11 -2.96 -4.16 -8.15
N VAL A 12 -3.48 -3.40 -9.12
CA VAL A 12 -3.09 -3.52 -10.55
C VAL A 12 -1.62 -3.17 -10.72
N CYS A 13 -1.17 -2.07 -10.11
CA CYS A 13 0.22 -1.64 -10.16
C CYS A 13 1.15 -2.69 -9.54
N GLY A 14 0.84 -3.21 -8.36
CA GLY A 14 1.66 -4.22 -7.70
C GLY A 14 1.74 -5.55 -8.44
N TYR A 15 0.82 -5.81 -9.37
CA TYR A 15 0.84 -7.00 -10.22
C TYR A 15 1.61 -6.80 -11.54
N LEU A 16 1.48 -5.63 -12.18
CA LEU A 16 1.99 -5.37 -13.54
C LEU A 16 3.26 -4.52 -13.60
N ILE A 17 3.47 -3.64 -12.63
CA ILE A 17 4.45 -2.54 -12.66
C ILE A 17 5.29 -2.61 -11.37
N PRO A 18 6.49 -1.99 -11.32
CA PRO A 18 7.18 -1.80 -10.06
C PRO A 18 6.30 -1.20 -8.96
N TRP A 19 6.39 -1.78 -7.76
CA TRP A 19 5.52 -1.46 -6.63
C TRP A 19 5.49 0.02 -6.22
N TRP A 20 6.58 0.76 -6.45
CA TRP A 20 6.69 2.18 -6.09
C TRP A 20 5.72 3.06 -6.89
N ALA A 21 5.29 2.62 -8.08
CA ALA A 21 4.33 3.39 -8.88
C ALA A 21 2.95 3.48 -8.20
N ALA A 22 2.60 2.55 -7.30
CA ALA A 22 1.39 2.64 -6.49
C ALA A 22 1.39 3.88 -5.57
N CYS A 23 2.57 4.33 -5.12
CA CYS A 23 2.71 5.54 -4.32
C CYS A 23 2.41 6.79 -5.15
N ALA A 24 2.95 6.88 -6.38
CA ALA A 24 2.66 7.96 -7.31
C ALA A 24 1.16 8.01 -7.68
N LEU A 25 0.54 6.86 -7.93
CA LEU A 25 -0.89 6.75 -8.21
C LEU A 25 -1.74 7.17 -7.00
N ALA A 26 -1.37 6.78 -5.78
CA ALA A 26 -2.05 7.21 -4.56
C ALA A 26 -1.97 8.72 -4.35
N PHE A 27 -0.82 9.33 -4.66
CA PHE A 27 -0.62 10.78 -4.64
C PHE A 27 -1.54 11.49 -5.64
N ILE A 28 -1.55 11.05 -6.91
CA ILE A 28 -2.40 11.64 -7.97
C ILE A 28 -3.89 11.46 -7.62
N ALA A 29 -4.29 10.28 -7.15
CA ALA A 29 -5.67 10.02 -6.75
C ALA A 29 -6.11 10.94 -5.59
N ALA A 30 -5.23 11.24 -4.65
CA ALA A 30 -5.52 12.13 -3.54
C ALA A 30 -5.57 13.62 -3.94
N ILE A 31 -4.82 14.04 -4.97
CA ILE A 31 -5.01 15.34 -5.60
C ILE A 31 -6.44 15.43 -6.17
N ILE A 32 -6.87 14.47 -6.96
CA ILE A 32 -8.14 14.59 -7.68
C ILE A 32 -9.35 14.41 -6.74
N PHE A 33 -9.30 13.41 -5.84
CA PHE A 33 -10.47 12.96 -5.07
C PHE A 33 -10.36 13.13 -3.55
N GLY A 34 -9.23 13.64 -3.04
CA GLY A 34 -9.05 13.87 -1.61
C GLY A 34 -10.05 14.88 -1.05
N ARG A 35 -10.39 14.79 0.24
CA ARG A 35 -11.24 15.81 0.90
C ARG A 35 -10.63 16.27 2.22
N THR A 36 -10.39 15.34 3.14
CA THR A 36 -9.79 15.64 4.46
C THR A 36 -8.47 14.91 4.65
N SER A 37 -7.56 15.49 5.45
CA SER A 37 -6.23 14.91 5.69
C SER A 37 -6.31 13.53 6.34
N LYS A 38 -7.24 13.37 7.31
CA LYS A 38 -7.51 12.06 7.94
C LYS A 38 -8.01 11.04 6.92
N GLN A 39 -8.96 11.42 6.05
CA GLN A 39 -9.46 10.53 5.02
C GLN A 39 -8.36 10.15 4.02
N ALA A 40 -7.53 11.09 3.57
CA ALA A 40 -6.47 10.83 2.61
C ALA A 40 -5.44 9.83 3.15
N PHE A 41 -4.95 10.06 4.38
CA PHE A 41 -4.00 9.15 5.01
C PHE A 41 -4.57 7.74 5.18
N TRP A 42 -5.75 7.59 5.79
CA TRP A 42 -6.33 6.27 6.02
C TRP A 42 -6.77 5.57 4.74
N SER A 43 -7.20 6.32 3.71
CA SER A 43 -7.50 5.75 2.40
C SER A 43 -6.24 5.25 1.70
N GLY A 44 -5.15 6.01 1.75
CA GLY A 44 -3.85 5.61 1.21
C GLY A 44 -3.25 4.42 1.93
N PHE A 45 -3.26 4.47 3.26
CA PHE A 45 -2.74 3.41 4.13
C PHE A 45 -3.50 2.12 3.92
N GLY A 46 -4.82 2.14 4.08
CA GLY A 46 -5.63 0.94 3.92
C GLY A 46 -5.58 0.40 2.50
N GLY A 47 -5.61 1.28 1.49
CA GLY A 47 -5.60 0.89 0.09
C GLY A 47 -4.34 0.11 -0.29
N LEU A 48 -3.14 0.64 0.03
CA LEU A 48 -1.89 -0.08 -0.25
C LEU A 48 -1.69 -1.29 0.66
N ALA A 49 -2.01 -1.18 1.95
CA ALA A 49 -1.87 -2.29 2.90
C ALA A 49 -2.68 -3.51 2.45
N ILE A 50 -3.95 -3.32 2.09
CA ILE A 50 -4.82 -4.42 1.66
C ILE A 50 -4.39 -4.94 0.28
N ALA A 51 -4.03 -4.06 -0.67
CA ALA A 51 -3.52 -4.49 -1.96
C ALA A 51 -2.27 -5.38 -1.83
N TRP A 52 -1.31 -4.98 -1.01
CA TRP A 52 -0.10 -5.76 -0.77
C TRP A 52 -0.37 -7.04 0.00
N ALA A 53 -1.25 -7.01 1.00
CA ALA A 53 -1.64 -8.23 1.72
C ALA A 53 -2.24 -9.25 0.75
N ALA A 54 -3.15 -8.81 -0.11
CA ALA A 54 -3.78 -9.66 -1.12
C ALA A 54 -2.76 -10.22 -2.11
N LEU A 55 -1.90 -9.37 -2.71
CA LEU A 55 -0.88 -9.80 -3.67
C LEU A 55 0.13 -10.76 -3.05
N ALA A 56 0.59 -10.48 -1.82
CA ALA A 56 1.53 -11.35 -1.12
C ALA A 56 0.90 -12.70 -0.79
N LEU A 57 -0.35 -12.73 -0.32
CA LEU A 57 -1.06 -13.99 -0.05
C LEU A 57 -1.36 -14.78 -1.32
N LEU A 58 -1.74 -14.13 -2.42
CA LEU A 58 -1.95 -14.78 -3.72
C LEU A 58 -0.70 -15.52 -4.20
N LYS A 59 0.50 -14.99 -3.92
CA LYS A 59 1.77 -15.65 -4.26
C LYS A 59 2.22 -16.66 -3.20
N SER A 60 1.87 -16.42 -1.93
CA SER A 60 2.41 -17.18 -0.80
C SER A 60 1.61 -18.46 -0.49
N ILE A 61 0.27 -18.43 -0.64
CA ILE A 61 -0.60 -19.60 -0.36
C ILE A 61 -0.27 -20.79 -1.27
N PRO A 62 -0.18 -20.65 -2.61
CA PRO A 62 0.16 -21.78 -3.49
C PRO A 62 1.56 -22.34 -3.22
N ASN A 63 2.43 -21.54 -2.61
CA ASN A 63 3.80 -21.90 -2.28
C ASN A 63 3.96 -22.40 -0.84
N ASN A 64 2.84 -22.68 -0.13
CA ASN A 64 2.83 -23.09 1.28
C ASN A 64 3.69 -22.18 2.19
N HIS A 65 3.75 -20.87 1.86
CA HIS A 65 4.55 -19.88 2.57
C HIS A 65 6.07 -20.18 2.64
N LEU A 66 6.61 -21.02 1.76
CA LEU A 66 8.02 -21.44 1.80
C LEU A 66 8.98 -20.24 1.71
N LEU A 67 8.84 -19.40 0.68
CA LEU A 67 9.68 -18.20 0.52
C LEU A 67 9.52 -17.21 1.67
N ALA A 68 8.28 -16.96 2.11
CA ALA A 68 8.01 -16.08 3.25
C ALA A 68 8.69 -16.58 4.53
N THR A 69 8.75 -17.90 4.73
CA THR A 69 9.43 -18.54 5.87
C THR A 69 10.94 -18.39 5.76
N ARG A 70 11.54 -18.60 4.58
CA ARG A 70 12.99 -18.41 4.37
C ARG A 70 13.42 -16.97 4.61
N VAL A 71 12.65 -16.00 4.10
CA VAL A 71 12.93 -14.59 4.34
C VAL A 71 12.74 -14.25 5.82
N ALA A 72 11.68 -14.74 6.47
CA ALA A 72 11.48 -14.56 7.90
C ALA A 72 12.68 -15.06 8.73
N GLN A 73 13.28 -16.21 8.38
CA GLN A 73 14.48 -16.74 9.05
C GLN A 73 15.69 -15.82 8.91
N VAL A 74 15.90 -15.20 7.75
CA VAL A 74 16.99 -14.21 7.54
C VAL A 74 16.83 -13.01 8.48
N PHE A 75 15.59 -12.61 8.75
CA PHE A 75 15.27 -11.53 9.71
C PHE A 75 15.11 -12.03 11.16
N HIS A 76 15.50 -13.27 11.46
CA HIS A 76 15.34 -13.90 12.78
C HIS A 76 13.88 -13.90 13.31
N LEU A 77 12.90 -13.91 12.41
CA LEU A 77 11.48 -13.95 12.74
C LEU A 77 11.00 -15.40 12.87
N LYS A 78 10.25 -15.69 13.95
CA LYS A 78 9.73 -17.03 14.24
C LYS A 78 8.63 -17.50 13.27
N TYR A 79 7.87 -16.57 12.70
CA TYR A 79 6.68 -16.88 11.90
C TYR A 79 6.67 -16.18 10.54
N TRP A 80 6.21 -16.87 9.49
CA TRP A 80 6.12 -16.32 8.12
C TRP A 80 5.20 -15.11 8.03
N TRP A 81 4.11 -15.08 8.81
CA TRP A 81 3.13 -14.00 8.79
C TRP A 81 3.67 -12.72 9.41
N ALA A 82 4.71 -12.79 10.25
CA ALA A 82 5.38 -11.59 10.76
C ALA A 82 6.04 -10.81 9.62
N MET A 83 6.64 -11.53 8.65
CA MET A 83 7.20 -10.91 7.45
C MET A 83 6.11 -10.27 6.59
N LEU A 84 4.95 -10.93 6.46
CA LEU A 84 3.78 -10.36 5.76
C LEU A 84 3.31 -9.07 6.45
N ALA A 85 3.18 -9.08 7.78
CA ALA A 85 2.74 -7.92 8.55
C ALA A 85 3.69 -6.72 8.37
N ILE A 86 5.00 -6.97 8.39
CA ILE A 86 6.01 -5.94 8.13
C ILE A 86 5.85 -5.36 6.72
N ALA A 87 5.74 -6.21 5.69
CA ALA A 87 5.55 -5.76 4.32
C ALA A 87 4.29 -4.90 4.17
N VAL A 88 3.16 -5.38 4.68
CA VAL A 88 1.87 -4.69 4.64
C VAL A 88 1.93 -3.35 5.37
N LEU A 89 2.59 -3.29 6.53
CA LEU A 89 2.75 -2.05 7.29
C LEU A 89 3.61 -1.03 6.54
N ILE A 90 4.72 -1.46 5.95
CA ILE A 90 5.59 -0.58 5.14
C ILE A 90 4.82 -0.04 3.93
N GLY A 91 4.13 -0.92 3.19
CA GLY A 91 3.30 -0.52 2.05
C GLY A 91 2.18 0.44 2.45
N GLY A 92 1.51 0.17 3.57
CA GLY A 92 0.49 1.05 4.13
C GLY A 92 1.04 2.41 4.51
N ILE A 93 2.15 2.49 5.24
CA ILE A 93 2.77 3.77 5.61
C ILE A 93 3.15 4.57 4.36
N ALA A 94 3.79 3.92 3.37
CA ALA A 94 4.15 4.55 2.11
C ALA A 94 2.91 5.11 1.37
N GLY A 95 1.83 4.33 1.31
CA GLY A 95 0.57 4.75 0.69
C GLY A 95 -0.13 5.89 1.44
N GLY A 96 -0.15 5.82 2.77
CA GLY A 96 -0.76 6.83 3.63
C GLY A 96 -0.08 8.19 3.48
N PHE A 97 1.25 8.22 3.52
CA PHE A 97 2.00 9.47 3.28
C PHE A 97 1.90 9.95 1.84
N SER A 98 1.89 9.05 0.85
CA SER A 98 1.73 9.45 -0.55
C SER A 98 0.39 10.15 -0.81
N ALA A 99 -0.71 9.56 -0.31
CA ALA A 99 -2.03 10.17 -0.43
C ALA A 99 -2.15 11.48 0.39
N LEU A 100 -1.56 11.53 1.59
CA LEU A 100 -1.57 12.75 2.40
C LEU A 100 -0.83 13.89 1.68
N SER A 101 0.36 13.61 1.14
CA SER A 101 1.15 14.59 0.37
C SER A 101 0.38 15.10 -0.84
N GLY A 102 -0.31 14.23 -1.59
CA GLY A 102 -1.14 14.64 -2.73
C GLY A 102 -2.25 15.61 -2.32
N LEU A 103 -2.96 15.34 -1.23
CA LEU A 103 -3.97 16.27 -0.72
C LEU A 103 -3.35 17.60 -0.26
N LEU A 104 -2.21 17.57 0.44
CA LEU A 104 -1.56 18.78 0.93
C LEU A 104 -1.12 19.68 -0.21
N VAL A 105 -0.57 19.11 -1.29
CA VAL A 105 -0.22 19.86 -2.51
C VAL A 105 -1.45 20.55 -3.08
N ARG A 106 -2.57 19.85 -3.22
CA ARG A 106 -3.81 20.46 -3.72
C ARG A 106 -4.27 21.64 -2.85
N LYS A 107 -4.23 21.48 -1.53
CA LYS A 107 -4.62 22.54 -0.58
C LYS A 107 -3.77 23.81 -0.69
N VAL A 108 -2.53 23.70 -1.15
CA VAL A 108 -1.66 24.86 -1.40
C VAL A 108 -2.14 25.66 -2.61
N PHE A 109 -2.67 24.99 -3.65
CA PHE A 109 -3.16 25.63 -4.88
C PHE A 109 -4.64 26.03 -4.85
N GLU A 110 -5.44 25.45 -3.95
CA GLU A 110 -6.86 25.84 -3.73
C GLU A 110 -7.00 27.12 -2.87
N LYS A 111 -5.89 27.72 -2.45
CA LYS A 111 -5.82 28.91 -1.61
C LYS A 111 -5.58 30.15 -2.45
#